data_AF-A0AAF0JCV5-F1
#
_entry.id   AF-A0AAF0JCV5-F1
#
_cell.length_a   1.000
_cell.length_b   1.000
_cell.length_c   1.000
_cell.angle_alpha   90.00
_cell.angle_beta   90.00
_cell.angle_gamma   90.00
#
_symmetry.space_group_name_H-M   'P 1'
#
loop_
_entity.id
_entity.type
_entity.pdbx_description
1 polymer ?
#
loop_
_entity_poly.entity_id
_entity_poly.type
_entity_poly.pdbx_seq_one_letter_code
_entity_poly.pdbx_strand_id
1 'polypeptide(L)'
;MTERMVLVPRTSKSAKNRFLFHGGRLNRLPSSFFGALSAAFRLPLLREALPGILKEPWVPAHQTAGSDESVHAFVSRRFGTALAENMVSAMMHGIYAGDSRELSAKSIIPSLVDLEAAHGSVLRAMLPKKLNSRHETVENERAAREKTKLAQVSQRLDPSLVETMRNTSIYSFPTGLGEIVSSLTNRLIASENVEIRMSSTCQRITPTNAGYNLTISGENTELSANRLVAALPDSQLARLLPGLPNLGYNPSATLSVVDIVLAPADGSSMRYKLPIEGFGFLVPRSAANNPDEILGVVLDSDAVPNQGTIDAEGNPSFIKLTVMIGGPYWRGKKAGELPDKRECEQRAVRALEQMLGIPSSILHTHLRLLRGNVLRDTIPQYLVGHPFRMRELYNTLLNDARWRDRLTLLGISYAGVGINDCVSTAMDASDAIIEQELGYRSGKLSSEATGLPLALS
;
A
#
# COMPACT_ATOMS: atom_id res chain seq x y z
N MET A 1 -7.54 14.11 20.53
CA MET A 1 -7.13 12.95 19.68
C MET A 1 -5.71 13.10 19.16
N THR A 2 -5.32 14.25 18.62
CA THR A 2 -3.94 14.55 18.15
C THR A 2 -2.87 14.46 19.24
N GLU A 3 -3.20 14.78 20.50
CA GLU A 3 -2.24 14.74 21.62
C GLU A 3 -1.64 13.37 21.88
N ARG A 4 -2.34 12.29 21.51
CA ARG A 4 -1.84 10.92 21.61
C ARG A 4 -1.18 10.42 20.33
N MET A 5 -1.17 11.19 19.25
CA MET A 5 -0.57 10.76 17.99
C MET A 5 0.93 10.99 18.00
N VAL A 6 1.68 10.02 17.48
CA VAL A 6 3.09 10.23 17.15
C VAL A 6 3.15 10.74 15.73
N LEU A 7 3.46 12.03 15.57
CA LEU A 7 3.44 12.73 14.28
C LEU A 7 4.86 13.05 13.84
N VAL A 8 5.20 12.66 12.61
CA VAL A 8 6.53 12.86 12.05
C VAL A 8 6.45 13.89 10.93
N PRO A 9 7.05 15.09 11.11
CA PRO A 9 6.91 16.17 10.15
C PRO A 9 7.63 15.84 8.84
N ARG A 10 7.17 16.42 7.73
CA ARG A 10 7.82 16.31 6.40
C ARG A 10 9.27 16.82 6.36
N THR A 11 9.68 17.57 7.37
CA THR A 11 11.04 18.10 7.52
C THR A 11 12.01 17.11 8.18
N SER A 12 11.52 16.04 8.79
CA SER A 12 12.31 15.02 9.50
C SER A 12 13.29 14.27 8.58
N LYS A 13 14.32 13.67 9.18
CA LYS A 13 15.28 12.82 8.45
C LYS A 13 14.60 11.61 7.83
N SER A 14 13.68 10.96 8.53
CA SER A 14 12.90 9.83 8.00
C SER A 14 12.01 10.22 6.83
N ALA A 15 11.41 11.42 6.82
CA ALA A 15 10.65 11.90 5.66
C ALA A 15 11.54 12.15 4.42
N LYS A 16 12.76 12.64 4.63
CA LYS A 16 13.68 13.09 3.57
C LYS A 16 14.65 12.01 3.06
N ASN A 17 14.92 10.98 3.86
CA ASN A 17 15.95 10.00 3.58
C ASN A 17 15.30 8.64 3.35
N ARG A 18 15.26 8.23 2.08
CA ARG A 18 14.96 6.86 1.65
C ARG A 18 16.16 6.32 0.91
N PHE A 19 16.50 5.07 1.13
CA PHE A 19 17.69 4.46 0.55
C PHE A 19 17.32 3.31 -0.40
N LEU A 20 18.20 3.03 -1.35
CA LEU A 20 18.13 1.88 -2.24
C LEU A 20 19.43 1.09 -2.16
N PHE A 21 19.32 -0.22 -1.93
CA PHE A 21 20.47 -1.10 -1.94
C PHE A 21 20.88 -1.42 -3.40
N HIS A 22 21.98 -0.86 -3.87
CA HIS A 22 22.42 -1.02 -5.26
C HIS A 22 23.95 -0.97 -5.34
N GLY A 23 24.54 -1.90 -6.10
CA GLY A 23 25.99 -2.05 -6.22
C GLY A 23 26.68 -2.39 -4.89
N GLY A 24 26.04 -3.20 -4.05
CA GLY A 24 26.58 -3.65 -2.75
C GLY A 24 26.60 -2.57 -1.65
N ARG A 25 25.91 -1.44 -1.85
CA ARG A 25 25.85 -0.34 -0.88
C ARG A 25 24.48 0.33 -0.84
N LEU A 26 24.21 1.02 0.25
CA LEU A 26 23.01 1.83 0.43
C LEU A 26 23.19 3.21 -0.21
N ASN A 27 22.35 3.52 -1.20
CA ASN A 27 22.37 4.80 -1.92
C ASN A 27 21.17 5.63 -1.51
N ARG A 28 21.40 6.85 -0.99
CA ARG A 28 20.30 7.76 -0.63
C ARG A 28 19.61 8.26 -1.89
N LEU A 29 18.30 8.08 -1.98
CA LEU A 29 17.48 8.61 -3.05
C LEU A 29 17.28 10.13 -2.87
N PRO A 30 17.29 10.90 -3.97
CA PRO A 30 17.01 12.33 -3.93
C PRO A 30 15.55 12.56 -3.50
N SER A 31 15.34 13.52 -2.61
CA SER A 31 14.00 13.87 -2.12
C SER A 31 13.24 14.82 -3.07
N SER A 32 13.85 15.27 -4.17
CA SER A 32 13.26 16.20 -5.13
C SER A 32 13.81 15.98 -6.55
N PHE A 33 13.05 16.42 -7.56
CA PHE A 33 13.43 16.30 -8.98
C PHE A 33 14.74 17.04 -9.33
N PHE A 34 14.90 18.29 -8.87
CA PHE A 34 16.17 19.03 -9.02
C PHE A 34 17.33 18.36 -8.26
N GLY A 35 17.02 17.76 -7.11
CA GLY A 35 17.95 16.91 -6.38
C GLY A 35 18.35 15.67 -7.19
N ALA A 36 17.44 15.10 -7.98
CA ALA A 36 17.71 13.94 -8.82
C ALA A 36 18.66 14.28 -9.99
N LEU A 37 18.51 15.45 -10.61
CA LEU A 37 19.39 15.86 -11.71
C LEU A 37 20.84 16.08 -11.23
N SER A 38 21.02 16.73 -10.08
CA SER A 38 22.36 16.90 -9.47
C SER A 38 22.92 15.58 -8.92
N ALA A 39 22.07 14.73 -8.34
CA ALA A 39 22.46 13.41 -7.85
C ALA A 39 22.79 12.43 -8.98
N ALA A 40 22.30 12.64 -10.21
CA ALA A 40 22.62 11.80 -11.35
C ALA A 40 24.10 11.84 -11.75
N PHE A 41 24.82 12.90 -11.39
CA PHE A 41 26.29 12.96 -11.54
C PHE A 41 27.04 12.17 -10.47
N ARG A 42 26.39 11.81 -9.36
CA ARG A 42 27.00 11.15 -8.19
C ARG A 42 26.55 9.70 -8.00
N LEU A 43 25.36 9.36 -8.45
CA LEU A 43 24.74 8.05 -8.27
C LEU A 43 24.69 7.29 -9.60
N PRO A 44 25.41 6.15 -9.73
CA PRO A 44 25.39 5.32 -10.95
C PRO A 44 23.97 4.97 -11.40
N LEU A 45 23.12 4.60 -10.44
CA LEU A 45 21.71 4.31 -10.63
C LEU A 45 20.95 5.40 -11.42
N LEU A 46 21.12 6.67 -11.02
CA LEU A 46 20.41 7.78 -11.64
C LEU A 46 21.03 8.12 -12.99
N ARG A 47 22.35 7.96 -13.14
CA ARG A 47 23.05 8.12 -14.41
C ARG A 47 22.53 7.17 -15.47
N GLU A 48 22.25 5.92 -15.10
CA GLU A 48 21.68 4.92 -16.01
C GLU A 48 20.24 5.24 -16.44
N ALA A 49 19.48 5.94 -15.60
CA ALA A 49 18.12 6.38 -15.92
C ALA A 49 18.06 7.65 -16.79
N LEU A 50 19.09 8.51 -16.76
CA LEU A 50 19.11 9.79 -17.47
C LEU A 50 18.79 9.70 -18.97
N PRO A 51 19.37 8.77 -19.76
CA PRO A 51 19.08 8.70 -21.19
C PRO A 51 17.60 8.41 -21.47
N GLY A 52 16.96 7.58 -20.66
CA GLY A 52 15.54 7.26 -20.80
C GLY A 52 14.66 8.46 -20.42
N ILE A 53 14.97 9.14 -19.32
CA ILE A 53 14.27 10.37 -18.91
C ILE A 53 14.36 11.46 -19.99
N LEU A 54 15.55 11.67 -20.56
CA LEU A 54 15.74 12.64 -21.63
C LEU A 54 14.98 12.24 -22.88
N LYS A 55 14.96 10.97 -23.27
CA LYS A 55 14.28 10.49 -24.49
C LYS A 55 12.75 10.41 -24.36
N GLU A 56 12.21 10.39 -23.13
CA GLU A 56 10.79 10.16 -22.86
C GLU A 56 9.80 11.03 -23.67
N PRO A 57 10.04 12.33 -23.91
CA PRO A 57 9.14 13.17 -24.72
C PRO A 57 9.02 12.76 -26.19
N TRP A 58 9.93 11.91 -26.67
CA TRP A 58 9.99 11.38 -28.03
C TRP A 58 9.63 9.89 -28.10
N VAL A 59 9.39 9.24 -26.96
CA VAL A 59 8.92 7.85 -26.93
C VAL A 59 7.45 7.83 -27.37
N PRO A 60 7.09 7.04 -28.39
CA PRO A 60 5.69 6.89 -28.82
C PRO A 60 4.79 6.39 -27.69
N ALA A 61 3.55 6.86 -27.67
CA ALA A 61 2.51 6.35 -26.79
C ALA A 61 2.25 4.85 -27.03
N HIS A 62 1.67 4.18 -26.04
CA HIS A 62 1.28 2.78 -26.16
C HIS A 62 0.36 2.59 -27.39
N GLN A 63 0.72 1.66 -28.27
CA GLN A 63 0.08 1.54 -29.60
C GLN A 63 -1.35 0.99 -29.53
N THR A 64 -1.66 0.23 -28.48
CA THR A 64 -2.99 -0.38 -28.30
C THR A 64 -3.84 0.48 -27.39
N ALA A 65 -4.65 1.36 -27.97
CA ALA A 65 -5.58 2.18 -27.18
C ALA A 65 -6.45 1.29 -26.29
N GLY A 66 -6.55 1.64 -25.01
CA GLY A 66 -7.40 0.92 -24.06
C GLY A 66 -6.83 -0.38 -23.47
N SER A 67 -5.70 -0.91 -23.94
CA SER A 67 -5.05 -2.08 -23.30
C SER A 67 -4.43 -1.73 -21.94
N ASP A 68 -4.01 -2.76 -21.19
CA ASP A 68 -3.21 -2.61 -19.98
C ASP A 68 -1.86 -3.29 -20.18
N GLU A 69 -0.82 -2.77 -19.53
CA GLU A 69 0.53 -3.33 -19.53
C GLU A 69 1.08 -3.37 -18.11
N SER A 70 2.19 -4.07 -17.88
CA SER A 70 2.77 -4.08 -16.55
C SER A 70 3.48 -2.76 -16.21
N VAL A 71 3.57 -2.45 -14.92
CA VAL A 71 4.32 -1.30 -14.41
C VAL A 71 5.75 -1.30 -14.97
N HIS A 72 6.39 -2.47 -15.04
CA HIS A 72 7.72 -2.61 -15.60
C HIS A 72 7.77 -2.32 -17.11
N ALA A 73 6.80 -2.84 -17.89
CA ALA A 73 6.75 -2.61 -19.33
C ALA A 73 6.55 -1.12 -19.66
N PHE A 74 5.61 -0.47 -18.98
CA PHE A 74 5.33 0.96 -19.11
C PHE A 74 6.59 1.80 -18.82
N VAL A 75 7.22 1.58 -17.66
CA VAL A 75 8.39 2.37 -17.25
C VAL A 75 9.62 2.05 -18.12
N SER A 76 9.84 0.79 -18.49
CA SER A 76 10.97 0.41 -19.34
C SER A 76 10.90 1.08 -20.71
N ARG A 77 9.70 1.09 -21.31
CA ARG A 77 9.44 1.74 -22.60
C ARG A 77 9.67 3.25 -22.52
N ARG A 78 9.14 3.91 -21.49
CA ARG A 78 9.16 5.39 -21.37
C ARG A 78 10.46 5.95 -20.83
N PHE A 79 10.96 5.37 -19.74
CA PHE A 79 12.04 5.92 -18.94
C PHE A 79 13.29 5.03 -18.90
N GLY A 80 13.26 3.89 -19.58
CA GLY A 80 14.39 2.96 -19.68
C GLY A 80 14.35 1.84 -18.64
N THR A 81 14.97 0.71 -19.01
CA THR A 81 15.02 -0.52 -18.21
C THR A 81 15.69 -0.29 -16.86
N ALA A 82 16.77 0.50 -16.79
CA ALA A 82 17.48 0.77 -15.54
C ALA A 82 16.57 1.39 -14.47
N LEU A 83 15.67 2.31 -14.84
CA LEU A 83 14.72 2.88 -13.89
C LEU A 83 13.69 1.84 -13.43
N ALA A 84 13.21 1.03 -14.39
CA ALA A 84 12.21 0.00 -14.14
C ALA A 84 12.73 -1.15 -13.27
N GLU A 85 13.97 -1.59 -13.48
CA GLU A 85 14.62 -2.71 -12.78
C GLU A 85 15.13 -2.34 -11.40
N ASN A 86 15.52 -1.09 -11.19
CA ASN A 86 16.06 -0.65 -9.93
C ASN A 86 15.00 0.08 -9.09
N MET A 87 14.62 1.30 -9.46
CA MET A 87 13.78 2.14 -8.60
C MET A 87 12.34 1.64 -8.52
N VAL A 88 11.75 1.30 -9.67
CA VAL A 88 10.35 0.91 -9.72
C VAL A 88 10.13 -0.50 -9.17
N SER A 89 11.03 -1.44 -9.45
CA SER A 89 10.95 -2.79 -8.83
C SER A 89 11.01 -2.70 -7.30
N ALA A 90 11.94 -1.92 -6.74
CA ALA A 90 12.07 -1.72 -5.31
C ALA A 90 10.81 -1.07 -4.70
N MET A 91 10.23 -0.08 -5.39
CA MET A 91 8.98 0.54 -4.95
C MET A 91 7.83 -0.47 -4.92
N MET A 92 7.73 -1.37 -5.91
CA MET A 92 6.72 -2.44 -5.91
C MET A 92 6.96 -3.47 -4.80
N HIS A 93 8.21 -3.79 -4.48
CA HIS A 93 8.54 -4.59 -3.29
C HIS A 93 8.05 -3.90 -2.00
N GLY A 94 8.26 -2.59 -1.88
CA GLY A 94 7.91 -1.83 -0.68
C GLY A 94 6.42 -1.59 -0.45
N ILE A 95 5.60 -1.52 -1.51
CA ILE A 95 4.15 -1.24 -1.40
C ILE A 95 3.33 -2.53 -1.51
N TYR A 96 3.64 -3.37 -2.51
CA TYR A 96 2.83 -4.53 -2.86
C TYR A 96 3.49 -5.86 -2.48
N ALA A 97 4.75 -5.86 -2.03
CA ALA A 97 5.56 -7.07 -1.96
C ALA A 97 5.45 -7.88 -3.28
N GLY A 98 5.47 -7.17 -4.41
CA GLY A 98 5.11 -7.70 -5.73
C GLY A 98 6.11 -7.38 -6.83
N ASP A 99 6.04 -8.12 -7.93
CA ASP A 99 6.91 -7.92 -9.09
C ASP A 99 6.32 -6.90 -10.06
N SER A 100 7.07 -5.84 -10.34
CA SER A 100 6.66 -4.80 -11.31
C SER A 100 6.38 -5.36 -12.71
N ARG A 101 6.90 -6.55 -13.08
CA ARG A 101 6.63 -7.23 -14.36
C ARG A 101 5.20 -7.75 -14.49
N GLU A 102 4.49 -7.93 -13.39
CA GLU A 102 3.15 -8.52 -13.39
C GLU A 102 2.06 -7.55 -12.99
N LEU A 103 2.40 -6.54 -12.18
CA LEU A 103 1.44 -5.56 -11.68
C LEU A 103 0.98 -4.60 -12.79
N SER A 104 -0.32 -4.33 -12.84
CA SER A 104 -1.00 -3.45 -13.79
C SER A 104 -0.55 -2.00 -13.68
N ALA A 105 -0.08 -1.39 -14.76
CA ALA A 105 0.23 0.03 -14.78
C ALA A 105 -1.02 0.89 -14.54
N LYS A 106 -2.16 0.49 -15.14
CA LYS A 106 -3.44 1.20 -14.95
C LYS A 106 -3.97 1.15 -13.52
N SER A 107 -3.69 0.09 -12.76
CA SER A 107 -4.11 0.03 -11.35
C SER A 107 -3.13 0.75 -10.41
N ILE A 108 -1.83 0.61 -10.66
CA ILE A 108 -0.80 1.04 -9.69
C ILE A 108 -0.33 2.48 -9.93
N ILE A 109 -0.19 2.89 -11.19
CA ILE A 109 0.26 4.23 -11.59
C ILE A 109 -0.72 4.88 -12.59
N PRO A 110 -2.05 4.87 -12.31
CA PRO A 110 -3.05 5.34 -13.26
C PRO A 110 -2.78 6.75 -13.74
N SER A 111 -2.36 7.66 -12.85
CA SER A 111 -2.05 9.04 -13.22
C SER A 111 -0.98 9.16 -14.30
N LEU A 112 0.03 8.30 -14.32
CA LEU A 112 1.05 8.32 -15.37
C LEU A 112 0.52 7.74 -16.69
N VAL A 113 -0.32 6.72 -16.62
CA VAL A 113 -0.97 6.13 -17.80
C VAL A 113 -1.94 7.12 -18.43
N ASP A 114 -2.74 7.83 -17.63
CA ASP A 114 -3.68 8.84 -18.09
C ASP A 114 -2.96 10.02 -18.76
N LEU A 115 -1.84 10.47 -18.17
CA LEU A 115 -0.99 11.53 -18.77
C LEU A 115 -0.38 11.09 -20.10
N GLU A 116 0.09 9.84 -20.22
CA GLU A 116 0.53 9.29 -21.50
C GLU A 116 -0.61 9.28 -22.52
N ALA A 117 -1.78 8.74 -22.14
CA ALA A 117 -2.91 8.55 -23.04
C ALA A 117 -3.39 9.88 -23.61
N ALA A 118 -3.44 10.94 -22.79
CA ALA A 118 -3.90 12.25 -23.21
C ALA A 118 -2.85 13.08 -23.97
N HIS A 119 -1.57 13.01 -23.58
CA HIS A 119 -0.55 13.93 -24.09
C HIS A 119 0.52 13.26 -24.97
N GLY A 120 0.50 11.94 -25.08
CA GLY A 120 1.51 11.12 -25.73
C GLY A 120 2.87 11.08 -25.01
N SER A 121 3.05 11.82 -23.91
CA SER A 121 4.25 11.82 -23.07
C SER A 121 3.92 12.33 -21.67
N VAL A 122 4.48 11.68 -20.64
CA VAL A 122 4.31 12.06 -19.24
C VAL A 122 5.05 13.36 -18.93
N LEU A 123 6.31 13.50 -19.38
CA LEU A 123 7.07 14.72 -19.12
C LEU A 123 6.52 15.92 -19.88
N ARG A 124 6.05 15.72 -21.11
CA ARG A 124 5.40 16.79 -21.90
C ARG A 124 4.09 17.24 -21.25
N ALA A 125 3.34 16.33 -20.63
CA ALA A 125 2.14 16.67 -19.87
C ALA A 125 2.41 17.57 -18.66
N MET A 126 3.59 17.43 -18.03
CA MET A 126 4.03 18.26 -16.90
C MET A 126 4.53 19.65 -17.31
N LEU A 127 4.78 19.90 -18.60
CA LEU A 127 5.22 21.22 -19.07
C LEU A 127 4.07 22.24 -19.04
N PRO A 128 4.35 23.53 -18.77
CA PRO A 128 3.34 24.59 -18.81
C PRO A 128 2.62 24.61 -20.16
N LYS A 129 1.32 24.97 -20.17
CA LYS A 129 0.49 25.07 -21.39
C LYS A 129 1.17 25.84 -22.53
N LYS A 130 1.93 26.90 -22.19
CA LYS A 130 2.67 27.74 -23.15
C LYS A 130 3.76 26.98 -23.93
N LEU A 131 4.30 25.89 -23.37
CA LEU A 131 5.39 25.10 -23.94
C LEU A 131 4.91 23.75 -24.51
N ASN A 132 3.61 23.46 -24.44
CA ASN A 132 3.03 22.22 -24.96
C ASN A 132 1.82 22.52 -25.84
N SER A 133 2.04 22.56 -27.17
CA SER A 133 0.99 22.80 -28.16
C SER A 133 -0.04 21.67 -28.28
N ARG A 134 0.24 20.50 -27.68
CA ARG A 134 -0.68 19.35 -27.53
C ARG A 134 -1.18 19.21 -26.09
N HIS A 135 -1.19 20.32 -25.34
CA HIS A 135 -1.79 20.31 -24.01
C HIS A 135 -3.31 20.26 -24.16
N GLU A 136 -3.87 19.06 -24.23
CA GLU A 136 -5.28 18.87 -23.92
C GLU A 136 -5.47 19.11 -22.43
N THR A 137 -6.40 19.98 -22.05
CA THR A 137 -6.95 19.86 -20.70
C THR A 137 -7.65 18.52 -20.66
N VAL A 138 -6.96 17.48 -20.20
CA VAL A 138 -7.63 16.45 -19.43
C VAL A 138 -8.33 17.27 -18.36
N GLU A 139 -9.64 17.45 -18.47
CA GLU A 139 -10.44 17.76 -17.30
C GLU A 139 -9.98 16.72 -16.32
N ASN A 140 -9.22 17.16 -15.34
CA ASN A 140 -8.52 16.27 -14.46
C ASN A 140 -9.61 15.83 -13.50
N GLU A 141 -10.66 15.15 -14.00
CA GLU A 141 -11.89 14.82 -13.31
C GLU A 141 -11.52 14.10 -12.04
N ARG A 142 -10.47 13.26 -12.10
CA ARG A 142 -9.85 12.66 -10.93
C ARG A 142 -9.31 13.69 -9.94
N ALA A 143 -8.45 14.62 -10.36
CA ALA A 143 -7.94 15.66 -9.46
C ALA A 143 -9.04 16.63 -8.96
N ALA A 144 -10.07 16.89 -9.77
CA ALA A 144 -11.24 17.69 -9.40
C ALA A 144 -12.11 16.93 -8.39
N ARG A 145 -12.33 15.62 -8.58
CA ARG A 145 -13.00 14.73 -7.63
C ARG A 145 -12.20 14.64 -6.33
N GLU A 146 -10.88 14.44 -6.39
CA GLU A 146 -9.99 14.43 -5.23
C GLU A 146 -10.04 15.77 -4.47
N LYS A 147 -10.03 16.90 -5.18
CA LYS A 147 -10.16 18.24 -4.56
C LYS A 147 -11.52 18.44 -3.90
N THR A 148 -12.60 18.05 -4.58
CA THR A 148 -13.97 18.12 -4.05
C THR A 148 -14.11 17.24 -2.82
N LYS A 149 -13.61 15.99 -2.88
CA LYS A 149 -13.59 15.05 -1.78
C LYS A 149 -12.79 15.57 -0.60
N LEU A 150 -11.60 16.10 -0.85
CA LEU A 150 -10.77 16.69 0.19
C LEU A 150 -11.49 17.87 0.86
N ALA A 151 -12.20 18.71 0.10
CA ALA A 151 -13.00 19.79 0.65
C ALA A 151 -14.15 19.27 1.53
N GLN A 152 -14.89 18.26 1.07
CA GLN A 152 -15.97 17.62 1.83
C GLN A 152 -15.47 16.98 3.12
N VAL A 153 -14.39 16.20 3.06
CA VAL A 153 -13.78 15.57 4.24
C VAL A 153 -13.25 16.63 5.20
N SER A 154 -12.58 17.66 4.70
CA SER A 154 -12.04 18.74 5.55
C SER A 154 -13.14 19.51 6.28
N GLN A 155 -14.34 19.62 5.71
CA GLN A 155 -15.50 20.24 6.38
C GLN A 155 -16.03 19.41 7.56
N ARG A 156 -15.81 18.09 7.56
CA ARG A 156 -16.24 17.17 8.63
C ARG A 156 -15.21 17.05 9.76
N LEU A 157 -14.02 17.62 9.59
CA LEU A 157 -12.90 17.46 10.51
C LEU A 157 -12.53 18.79 11.16
N ASP A 158 -11.88 18.71 12.32
CA ASP A 158 -11.31 19.88 12.98
C ASP A 158 -10.24 20.53 12.07
N PRO A 159 -10.31 21.85 11.79
CA PRO A 159 -9.34 22.53 10.93
C PRO A 159 -7.89 22.39 11.37
N SER A 160 -7.63 22.35 12.69
CA SER A 160 -6.29 22.17 13.25
C SER A 160 -5.73 20.77 12.97
N LEU A 161 -6.59 19.75 12.98
CA LEU A 161 -6.22 18.38 12.59
C LEU A 161 -5.86 18.32 11.11
N VAL A 162 -6.64 18.96 10.24
CA VAL A 162 -6.37 18.99 8.80
C VAL A 162 -4.99 19.61 8.52
N GLU A 163 -4.69 20.75 9.13
CA GLU A 163 -3.40 21.42 8.94
C GLU A 163 -2.23 20.61 9.52
N THR A 164 -2.43 19.97 10.68
CA THR A 164 -1.46 19.06 11.28
C THR A 164 -1.13 17.89 10.34
N MET A 165 -2.16 17.27 9.74
CA MET A 165 -1.99 16.15 8.83
C MET A 165 -1.31 16.54 7.51
N ARG A 166 -1.57 17.74 6.97
CA ARG A 166 -0.88 18.25 5.76
C ARG A 166 0.64 18.29 5.93
N ASN A 167 1.09 18.72 7.10
CA ASN A 167 2.52 18.86 7.44
C ASN A 167 3.16 17.58 7.95
N THR A 168 2.36 16.53 8.19
CA THR A 168 2.79 15.22 8.64
C THR A 168 3.16 14.34 7.45
N SER A 169 4.24 13.57 7.59
CA SER A 169 4.71 12.61 6.60
C SER A 169 4.36 11.17 6.97
N ILE A 170 4.48 10.84 8.25
CA ILE A 170 4.20 9.54 8.85
C ILE A 170 3.51 9.84 10.17
N TYR A 171 2.51 9.04 10.52
CA TYR A 171 1.88 9.07 11.82
C TYR A 171 1.74 7.67 12.38
N SER A 172 1.71 7.59 13.70
CA SER A 172 1.45 6.37 14.46
C SER A 172 0.84 6.74 15.82
N PHE A 173 0.79 5.78 16.73
CA PHE A 173 0.37 5.96 18.12
C PHE A 173 1.38 5.30 19.06
N PRO A 174 1.41 5.66 20.36
CA PRO A 174 2.35 5.14 21.34
C PRO A 174 2.42 3.61 21.39
N THR A 175 1.29 2.92 21.21
CA THR A 175 1.20 1.47 21.17
C THR A 175 1.00 0.91 19.75
N GLY A 176 1.21 1.75 18.73
CA GLY A 176 1.16 1.41 17.31
C GLY A 176 -0.21 1.63 16.66
N LEU A 177 -0.28 1.39 15.34
CA LEU A 177 -1.49 1.62 14.54
C LEU A 177 -2.70 0.76 14.96
N GLY A 178 -2.47 -0.31 15.73
CA GLY A 178 -3.54 -1.12 16.34
C GLY A 178 -4.48 -0.32 17.24
N GLU A 179 -4.04 0.83 17.78
CA GLU A 179 -4.92 1.74 18.54
C GLU A 179 -6.13 2.21 17.74
N ILE A 180 -6.02 2.35 16.41
CA ILE A 180 -7.14 2.72 15.55
C ILE A 180 -8.23 1.63 15.63
N VAL A 181 -7.83 0.37 15.48
CA VAL A 181 -8.74 -0.78 15.46
C VAL A 181 -9.36 -0.98 16.85
N SER A 182 -8.56 -0.93 17.91
CA SER A 182 -9.05 -1.07 19.29
C SER A 182 -10.04 0.05 19.64
N SER A 183 -9.73 1.30 19.27
CA SER A 183 -10.62 2.44 19.53
C SER A 183 -11.93 2.36 18.75
N LEU A 184 -11.88 1.93 17.49
CA LEU A 184 -13.07 1.72 16.67
C LEU A 184 -13.94 0.59 17.25
N THR A 185 -13.32 -0.53 17.63
CA THR A 185 -14.01 -1.68 18.23
C THR A 185 -14.73 -1.27 19.51
N ASN A 186 -14.05 -0.55 20.41
CA ASN A 186 -14.66 -0.09 21.66
C ASN A 186 -15.86 0.83 21.43
N ARG A 187 -15.77 1.72 20.43
CA ARG A 187 -16.88 2.62 20.06
C ARG A 187 -18.07 1.83 19.50
N LEU A 188 -17.80 0.83 18.66
CA LEU A 188 -18.84 0.00 18.05
C LEU A 188 -19.55 -0.87 19.10
N ILE A 189 -18.81 -1.47 20.04
CA ILE A 189 -19.39 -2.25 21.15
C ILE A 189 -20.31 -1.37 22.03
N ALA A 190 -19.98 -0.09 22.20
CA ALA A 190 -20.79 0.85 22.98
C ALA A 190 -22.03 1.37 22.23
N SER A 191 -22.21 1.04 20.95
CA SER A 191 -23.33 1.50 20.14
C SER A 191 -24.51 0.52 20.23
N GLU A 192 -25.71 1.00 20.58
CA GLU A 192 -26.89 0.15 20.84
C GLU A 192 -27.35 -0.66 19.61
N ASN A 193 -27.04 -0.20 18.41
CA ASN A 193 -27.47 -0.79 17.15
C ASN A 193 -26.36 -1.62 16.45
N VAL A 194 -25.29 -1.99 17.17
CA VAL A 194 -24.17 -2.75 16.60
C VAL A 194 -23.93 -4.01 17.41
N GLU A 195 -23.94 -5.15 16.72
CA GLU A 195 -23.54 -6.44 17.27
C GLU A 195 -22.22 -6.88 16.63
N ILE A 196 -21.19 -7.13 17.45
CA ILE A 196 -19.91 -7.69 16.98
C ILE A 196 -19.82 -9.15 17.40
N ARG A 197 -19.77 -10.05 16.40
CA ARG A 197 -19.61 -11.49 16.61
C ARG A 197 -18.20 -11.94 16.28
N MET A 198 -17.45 -12.31 17.31
CA MET A 198 -16.11 -12.88 17.18
C MET A 198 -16.18 -14.41 17.00
N SER A 199 -15.13 -15.01 16.45
CA SER A 199 -15.06 -16.48 16.22
C SER A 199 -16.25 -17.05 15.42
N SER A 200 -16.89 -16.21 14.60
CA SER A 200 -18.14 -16.49 13.90
C SER A 200 -17.91 -16.53 12.40
N THR A 201 -17.29 -17.60 11.90
CA THR A 201 -16.95 -17.72 10.48
C THR A 201 -18.20 -17.93 9.63
N CYS A 202 -18.45 -17.03 8.68
CA CYS A 202 -19.49 -17.23 7.65
C CYS A 202 -19.07 -18.38 6.71
N GLN A 203 -19.89 -19.43 6.64
CA GLN A 203 -19.64 -20.61 5.81
C GLN A 203 -20.37 -20.56 4.48
N ARG A 204 -21.52 -19.88 4.42
CA ARG A 204 -22.36 -19.80 3.22
C ARG A 204 -23.19 -18.53 3.23
N ILE A 205 -23.36 -17.95 2.04
CA ILE A 205 -24.23 -16.80 1.79
C ILE A 205 -25.21 -17.18 0.68
N THR A 206 -26.50 -17.08 0.97
CA THR A 206 -27.57 -17.43 0.02
C THR A 206 -28.41 -16.20 -0.28
N PRO A 207 -28.42 -15.68 -1.52
CA PRO A 207 -29.33 -14.60 -1.90
C PRO A 207 -30.79 -15.05 -1.79
N THR A 208 -31.65 -14.15 -1.33
CA THR A 208 -33.10 -14.35 -1.23
C THR A 208 -33.83 -13.16 -1.86
N ASN A 209 -35.16 -13.26 -2.01
CA ASN A 209 -35.96 -12.15 -2.52
C ASN A 209 -35.88 -10.89 -1.63
N ALA A 210 -35.61 -11.05 -0.34
CA ALA A 210 -35.60 -9.98 0.66
C ALA A 210 -34.18 -9.56 1.12
N GLY A 211 -33.13 -10.23 0.65
CA GLY A 211 -31.75 -9.97 1.07
C GLY A 211 -30.87 -11.22 0.98
N TYR A 212 -30.29 -11.63 2.10
CA TYR A 212 -29.38 -12.77 2.22
C TYR A 212 -29.63 -13.57 3.49
N ASN A 213 -29.46 -14.88 3.39
CA ASN A 213 -29.29 -15.77 4.53
C ASN A 213 -27.83 -16.17 4.66
N LEU A 214 -27.29 -16.08 5.87
CA LEU A 214 -25.92 -16.43 6.20
C LEU A 214 -25.92 -17.63 7.15
N THR A 215 -25.13 -18.65 6.81
CA THR A 215 -24.84 -19.77 7.70
C THR A 215 -23.51 -19.47 8.41
N ILE A 216 -23.53 -19.44 9.74
CA ILE A 216 -22.36 -19.17 10.58
C ILE A 216 -21.88 -20.46 11.24
N SER A 217 -20.57 -20.66 11.27
CA SER A 217 -19.95 -21.85 11.87
C SER A 217 -20.32 -21.99 13.35
N GLY A 218 -20.82 -23.17 13.74
CA GLY A 218 -21.16 -23.47 15.13
C GLY A 218 -22.50 -22.89 15.59
N GLU A 219 -23.23 -22.17 14.74
CA GLU A 219 -24.60 -21.72 15.01
C GLU A 219 -25.61 -22.64 14.32
N ASN A 220 -26.68 -23.01 15.02
CA ASN A 220 -27.77 -23.84 14.47
C ASN A 220 -28.81 -23.00 13.71
N THR A 221 -28.72 -21.67 13.77
CA THR A 221 -29.68 -20.73 13.17
C THR A 221 -29.02 -19.89 12.09
N GLU A 222 -29.71 -19.69 10.98
CA GLU A 222 -29.26 -18.76 9.93
C GLU A 222 -29.50 -17.30 10.33
N LEU A 223 -28.59 -16.43 9.94
CA LEU A 223 -28.76 -14.97 10.07
C LEU A 223 -29.36 -14.41 8.78
N SER A 224 -30.33 -13.52 8.91
CA SER A 224 -30.94 -12.82 7.77
C SER A 224 -30.46 -11.38 7.71
N ALA A 225 -30.13 -10.88 6.52
CA ALA A 225 -29.70 -9.50 6.31
C ALA A 225 -30.30 -8.94 5.02
N ASN A 226 -30.81 -7.70 5.03
CA ASN A 226 -31.33 -7.05 3.82
C ASN A 226 -30.22 -6.59 2.86
N ARG A 227 -29.07 -6.24 3.44
CA ARG A 227 -27.87 -5.78 2.75
C ARG A 227 -26.65 -6.50 3.31
N LEU A 228 -25.68 -6.76 2.46
CA LEU A 228 -24.39 -7.34 2.80
C LEU A 228 -23.26 -6.36 2.45
N VAL A 229 -22.41 -6.06 3.42
CA VAL A 229 -21.13 -5.37 3.21
C VAL A 229 -20.02 -6.40 3.40
N ALA A 230 -19.36 -6.79 2.31
CA ALA A 230 -18.33 -7.82 2.31
C ALA A 230 -16.93 -7.19 2.34
N ALA A 231 -16.25 -7.29 3.48
CA ALA A 231 -14.89 -6.81 3.71
C ALA A 231 -13.83 -7.93 3.83
N LEU A 232 -14.15 -9.12 3.32
CA LEU A 232 -13.24 -10.28 3.33
C LEU A 232 -12.21 -10.19 2.18
N PRO A 233 -11.07 -10.89 2.29
CA PRO A 233 -10.23 -11.16 1.13
C PRO A 233 -11.06 -11.78 0.00
N ASP A 234 -10.84 -11.33 -1.23
CA ASP A 234 -11.69 -11.69 -2.37
C ASP A 234 -11.63 -13.18 -2.70
N SER A 235 -10.47 -13.83 -2.50
CA SER A 235 -10.30 -15.27 -2.62
C SER A 235 -11.18 -16.07 -1.65
N GLN A 236 -11.42 -15.55 -0.45
CA GLN A 236 -12.34 -16.15 0.50
C GLN A 236 -13.79 -15.88 0.09
N LEU A 237 -14.08 -14.65 -0.33
CA LEU A 237 -15.41 -14.25 -0.79
C LEU A 237 -15.85 -15.01 -2.04
N ALA A 238 -14.94 -15.34 -2.96
CA ALA A 238 -15.20 -16.12 -4.16
C ALA A 238 -15.87 -17.47 -3.85
N ARG A 239 -15.51 -18.09 -2.71
CA ARG A 239 -16.13 -19.35 -2.25
C ARG A 239 -17.52 -19.15 -1.68
N LEU A 240 -17.78 -17.98 -1.08
CA LEU A 240 -19.07 -17.65 -0.48
C LEU A 240 -20.07 -17.12 -1.51
N LEU A 241 -19.58 -16.48 -2.57
CA LEU A 241 -20.37 -15.86 -3.64
C LEU A 241 -19.86 -16.27 -5.03
N PRO A 242 -19.95 -17.56 -5.42
CA PRO A 242 -19.38 -18.07 -6.67
C PRO A 242 -20.04 -17.51 -7.94
N GLY A 243 -21.17 -16.80 -7.82
CA GLY A 243 -21.86 -16.15 -8.93
C GLY A 243 -21.27 -14.80 -9.35
N LEU A 244 -20.27 -14.28 -8.64
CA LEU A 244 -19.62 -13.01 -8.96
C LEU A 244 -18.33 -13.24 -9.77
N PRO A 245 -18.17 -12.57 -10.92
CA PRO A 245 -17.00 -12.77 -11.76
C PRO A 245 -15.74 -12.20 -11.10
N ASN A 246 -14.59 -12.76 -11.47
CA ASN A 246 -13.25 -12.26 -11.12
C ASN A 246 -12.85 -12.23 -9.64
N LEU A 247 -13.72 -12.62 -8.71
CA LEU A 247 -13.33 -12.79 -7.30
C LEU A 247 -12.28 -13.91 -7.18
N GLY A 248 -11.19 -13.66 -6.46
CA GLY A 248 -10.11 -14.62 -6.26
C GLY A 248 -9.23 -14.84 -7.48
N TYR A 249 -9.40 -14.06 -8.55
CA TYR A 249 -8.54 -14.14 -9.73
C TYR A 249 -7.12 -13.71 -9.43
N ASN A 250 -6.98 -12.58 -8.73
CA ASN A 250 -5.68 -12.05 -8.36
C ASN A 250 -5.14 -12.84 -7.17
N PRO A 251 -3.90 -13.36 -7.22
CA PRO A 251 -3.26 -13.95 -6.06
C PRO A 251 -2.85 -12.85 -5.08
N SER A 252 -2.57 -13.25 -3.84
CA SER A 252 -1.96 -12.38 -2.83
C SER A 252 -0.50 -12.74 -2.61
N ALA A 253 0.32 -11.76 -2.27
CA ALA A 253 1.72 -11.99 -1.91
C ALA A 253 1.80 -12.67 -0.54
N THR A 254 2.77 -13.57 -0.42
CA THR A 254 3.20 -14.16 0.85
C THR A 254 4.59 -13.62 1.17
N LEU A 255 4.79 -13.12 2.38
CA LEU A 255 6.05 -12.53 2.84
C LEU A 255 6.25 -12.77 4.33
N SER A 256 7.47 -12.65 4.82
CA SER A 256 7.76 -12.58 6.25
C SER A 256 8.08 -11.15 6.65
N VAL A 257 7.58 -10.78 7.82
CA VAL A 257 8.00 -9.58 8.55
C VAL A 257 8.76 -10.03 9.79
N VAL A 258 9.95 -9.49 9.99
CA VAL A 258 10.80 -9.82 11.15
C VAL A 258 11.08 -8.55 11.94
N ASP A 259 10.47 -8.48 13.12
CA ASP A 259 10.70 -7.40 14.08
C ASP A 259 11.97 -7.69 14.88
N ILE A 260 12.86 -6.70 14.94
CA ILE A 260 14.16 -6.78 15.62
C ILE A 260 14.31 -5.61 16.58
N VAL A 261 14.67 -5.89 17.82
CA VAL A 261 15.00 -4.86 18.83
C VAL A 261 16.40 -5.09 19.35
N LEU A 262 17.24 -4.06 19.21
CA LEU A 262 18.58 -3.99 19.78
C LEU A 262 18.56 -3.06 21.00
N ALA A 263 18.92 -3.58 22.17
CA ALA A 263 19.04 -2.81 23.40
C ALA A 263 20.15 -3.35 24.32
N PRO A 264 20.82 -2.50 25.13
CA PRO A 264 21.73 -2.95 26.18
C PRO A 264 21.09 -3.91 27.19
N ALA A 265 21.88 -4.84 27.76
CA ALA A 265 21.36 -5.84 28.72
C ALA A 265 21.03 -5.23 30.08
N ASP A 266 21.76 -4.19 30.44
CA ASP A 266 21.67 -3.47 31.71
C ASP A 266 20.56 -2.40 31.72
N GLY A 267 19.80 -2.26 30.63
CA GLY A 267 18.76 -1.25 30.49
C GLY A 267 19.28 0.17 30.27
N SER A 268 20.59 0.34 30.05
CA SER A 268 21.17 1.62 29.64
C SER A 268 20.75 1.99 28.21
N SER A 269 20.97 3.24 27.82
CA SER A 269 20.68 3.71 26.47
C SER A 269 21.63 3.12 25.43
N MET A 270 21.10 2.86 24.24
CA MET A 270 21.85 2.33 23.11
C MET A 270 22.82 3.38 22.56
N ARG A 271 24.12 3.19 22.79
CA ARG A 271 25.18 4.09 22.28
C ARG A 271 25.56 3.85 20.82
N TYR A 272 25.27 2.67 20.29
CA TYR A 272 25.53 2.35 18.89
C TYR A 272 24.59 3.16 17.98
N LYS A 273 25.13 3.71 16.89
CA LYS A 273 24.36 4.42 15.86
C LYS A 273 24.33 3.61 14.58
N LEU A 274 23.17 3.56 13.93
CA LEU A 274 23.02 2.86 12.66
C LEU A 274 23.87 3.53 11.56
N PRO A 275 24.33 2.77 10.54
CA PRO A 275 25.13 3.33 9.46
C PRO A 275 24.40 4.34 8.57
N ILE A 276 23.06 4.32 8.58
CA ILE A 276 22.20 5.30 7.91
C ILE A 276 21.11 5.80 8.85
N GLU A 277 20.63 7.01 8.59
CA GLU A 277 19.48 7.60 9.27
C GLU A 277 18.39 7.94 8.26
N GLY A 278 17.17 7.45 8.48
CA GLY A 278 16.07 7.62 7.53
C GLY A 278 14.91 6.66 7.74
N PHE A 279 13.97 6.62 6.80
CA PHE A 279 12.82 5.71 6.90
C PHE A 279 13.23 4.24 6.81
N GLY A 280 14.19 3.94 5.95
CA GLY A 280 14.41 2.59 5.48
C GLY A 280 15.22 2.53 4.21
N PHE A 281 15.49 1.29 3.79
CA PHE A 281 15.97 1.01 2.45
C PHE A 281 15.15 -0.09 1.79
N LEU A 282 15.09 -0.04 0.46
CA LEU A 282 14.48 -1.08 -0.36
C LEU A 282 15.57 -1.80 -1.16
N VAL A 283 15.31 -3.07 -1.46
CA VAL A 283 16.19 -3.90 -2.27
C VAL A 283 15.53 -4.12 -3.64
N PRO A 284 16.12 -3.60 -4.73
CA PRO A 284 15.60 -3.78 -6.07
C PRO A 284 15.81 -5.21 -6.55
N ARG A 285 15.01 -5.61 -7.55
CA ARG A 285 15.15 -6.92 -8.20
C ARG A 285 16.54 -7.14 -8.82
N SER A 286 17.17 -6.08 -9.31
CA SER A 286 18.51 -6.10 -9.92
C SER A 286 19.67 -6.21 -8.92
N ALA A 287 19.41 -6.26 -7.61
CA ALA A 287 20.46 -6.33 -6.61
C ALA A 287 21.24 -7.66 -6.73
N ALA A 288 22.53 -7.58 -7.12
CA ALA A 288 23.37 -8.73 -7.41
C ALA A 288 23.66 -9.65 -6.19
N ASN A 289 23.36 -9.22 -4.95
CA ASN A 289 23.65 -9.93 -3.71
C ASN A 289 22.44 -9.90 -2.76
N ASN A 290 21.32 -10.50 -3.17
CA ASN A 290 20.13 -10.64 -2.33
C ASN A 290 19.71 -12.13 -2.16
N PRO A 291 20.61 -13.01 -1.65
CA PRO A 291 20.30 -14.44 -1.51
C PRO A 291 19.21 -14.71 -0.46
N ASP A 292 19.05 -13.79 0.49
CA ASP A 292 18.07 -13.88 1.55
C ASP A 292 16.67 -13.41 1.13
N GLU A 293 16.48 -13.01 -0.14
CA GLU A 293 15.18 -12.62 -0.72
C GLU A 293 14.55 -11.40 0.00
N ILE A 294 15.41 -10.45 0.41
CA ILE A 294 15.01 -9.23 1.13
C ILE A 294 14.28 -8.27 0.20
N LEU A 295 13.19 -7.69 0.69
CA LEU A 295 12.42 -6.64 0.03
C LEU A 295 12.86 -5.25 0.49
N GLY A 296 13.13 -5.12 1.78
CA GLY A 296 13.60 -3.89 2.40
C GLY A 296 13.67 -3.99 3.92
N VAL A 297 14.17 -2.92 4.52
CA VAL A 297 14.26 -2.75 5.97
C VAL A 297 13.70 -1.39 6.34
N VAL A 298 12.78 -1.36 7.30
CA VAL A 298 12.31 -0.14 7.95
C VAL A 298 13.16 0.10 9.19
N LEU A 299 13.66 1.33 9.34
CA LEU A 299 14.34 1.78 10.55
C LEU A 299 13.28 2.36 11.48
N ASP A 300 12.53 1.51 12.20
CA ASP A 300 11.33 1.94 12.94
C ASP A 300 11.60 3.08 13.93
N SER A 301 12.71 2.99 14.68
CA SER A 301 13.11 4.05 15.63
C SER A 301 13.33 5.42 14.97
N ASP A 302 13.71 5.44 13.69
CA ASP A 302 13.86 6.66 12.90
C ASP A 302 12.55 7.07 12.22
N ALA A 303 11.79 6.09 11.72
CA ALA A 303 10.54 6.28 10.99
C ALA A 303 9.43 6.84 11.90
N VAL A 304 9.38 6.38 13.15
CA VAL A 304 8.41 6.80 14.17
C VAL A 304 9.18 7.03 15.48
N PRO A 305 9.88 8.17 15.61
CA PRO A 305 10.61 8.51 16.83
C PRO A 305 9.63 8.65 18.01
N ASN A 306 10.14 8.50 19.25
CA ASN A 306 9.40 8.63 20.52
C ASN A 306 8.54 7.42 20.91
N GLN A 307 8.84 6.23 20.40
CA GLN A 307 8.29 4.97 20.92
C GLN A 307 9.10 4.38 22.10
N GLY A 308 10.13 5.09 22.58
CA GLY A 308 10.98 4.71 23.71
C GLY A 308 11.52 5.93 24.44
N THR A 309 12.23 5.71 25.55
CA THR A 309 12.91 6.77 26.31
C THR A 309 14.22 7.19 25.62
N ILE A 310 14.60 8.46 25.80
CA ILE A 310 15.85 9.05 25.33
C ILE A 310 16.59 9.61 26.55
N ASP A 311 17.90 9.40 26.65
CA ASP A 311 18.72 9.96 27.74
C ASP A 311 19.11 11.43 27.52
N ALA A 312 19.84 12.00 28.49
CA ALA A 312 20.32 13.38 28.45
C ALA A 312 21.26 13.66 27.27
N GLU A 313 21.97 12.63 26.78
CA GLU A 313 22.88 12.68 25.64
C GLU A 313 22.18 12.43 24.29
N GLY A 314 20.87 12.19 24.28
CA GLY A 314 20.08 11.99 23.08
C GLY A 314 20.10 10.56 22.52
N ASN A 315 20.55 9.57 23.30
CA ASN A 315 20.56 8.17 22.89
C ASN A 315 19.23 7.48 23.23
N PRO A 316 18.67 6.67 22.33
CA PRO A 316 17.44 5.94 22.60
C PRO A 316 17.71 4.73 23.49
N SER A 317 16.71 4.30 24.27
CA SER A 317 16.73 3.05 25.04
C SER A 317 16.90 1.80 24.16
N PHE A 318 16.46 1.86 22.90
CA PHE A 318 16.58 0.75 21.95
C PHE A 318 16.56 1.24 20.49
N ILE A 319 17.03 0.37 19.59
CA ILE A 319 16.86 0.48 18.15
C ILE A 319 15.89 -0.60 17.70
N LYS A 320 14.80 -0.21 17.03
CA LYS A 320 13.83 -1.11 16.42
C LYS A 320 13.98 -1.08 14.89
N LEU A 321 13.99 -2.26 14.29
CA LEU A 321 14.10 -2.49 12.86
C LEU A 321 13.06 -3.53 12.43
N THR A 322 12.55 -3.40 11.21
CA THR A 322 11.64 -4.38 10.61
C THR A 322 12.19 -4.81 9.26
N VAL A 323 12.49 -6.10 9.12
CA VAL A 323 12.97 -6.68 7.85
C VAL A 323 11.81 -7.38 7.13
N MET A 324 11.63 -7.06 5.86
CA MET A 324 10.62 -7.66 4.99
C MET A 324 11.29 -8.61 3.99
N ILE A 325 10.80 -9.85 3.90
CA ILE A 325 11.42 -10.95 3.15
C ILE A 325 10.35 -11.66 2.31
N GLY A 326 10.68 -12.05 1.07
CA GLY A 326 9.80 -12.91 0.26
C GLY A 326 9.07 -12.17 -0.85
N GLY A 327 7.73 -12.09 -0.79
CA GLY A 327 6.93 -11.42 -1.82
C GLY A 327 7.11 -12.08 -3.19
N PRO A 328 7.61 -11.36 -4.22
CA PRO A 328 7.78 -11.93 -5.55
C PRO A 328 8.74 -13.13 -5.60
N TYR A 329 9.73 -13.21 -4.70
CA TYR A 329 10.67 -14.34 -4.66
C TYR A 329 10.02 -15.66 -4.21
N TRP A 330 8.87 -15.58 -3.54
CA TRP A 330 8.13 -16.74 -3.04
C TRP A 330 6.92 -17.09 -3.92
N ARG A 331 6.67 -16.30 -4.95
CA ARG A 331 5.56 -16.52 -5.86
C ARG A 331 5.73 -17.85 -6.60
N GLY A 332 4.66 -18.66 -6.61
CA GLY A 332 4.66 -19.97 -7.23
C GLY A 332 5.31 -21.10 -6.41
N LYS A 333 5.97 -20.79 -5.28
CA LYS A 333 6.49 -21.80 -4.36
C LYS A 333 5.35 -22.46 -3.60
N LYS A 334 5.47 -23.77 -3.34
CA LYS A 334 4.51 -24.52 -2.50
C LYS A 334 4.71 -24.19 -1.03
N ALA A 335 3.69 -24.42 -0.20
CA ALA A 335 3.76 -24.10 1.23
C ALA A 335 4.92 -24.77 1.99
N GLY A 336 5.38 -25.95 1.56
CA GLY A 336 6.55 -26.64 2.14
C GLY A 336 7.91 -26.15 1.64
N GLU A 337 7.94 -25.31 0.60
CA GLU A 337 9.15 -24.69 0.04
C GLU A 337 9.39 -23.27 0.58
N LEU A 338 8.41 -22.72 1.30
CA LEU A 338 8.52 -21.42 1.94
C LEU A 338 9.37 -21.54 3.21
N PRO A 339 10.26 -20.57 3.47
CA PRO A 339 11.06 -20.59 4.68
C PRO A 339 10.16 -20.51 5.91
N ASP A 340 10.53 -21.25 6.94
CA ASP A 340 9.84 -21.18 8.22
C ASP A 340 10.20 -19.88 8.96
N LYS A 341 9.55 -19.66 10.10
CA LYS A 341 9.78 -18.50 10.96
C LYS A 341 11.27 -18.35 11.33
N ARG A 342 11.93 -19.44 11.73
CA ARG A 342 13.30 -19.42 12.24
C ARG A 342 14.29 -19.11 11.11
N GLU A 343 14.05 -19.66 9.93
CA GLU A 343 14.83 -19.35 8.74
C GLU A 343 14.69 -17.87 8.35
N CYS A 344 13.48 -17.32 8.37
CA CYS A 344 13.25 -15.89 8.13
C CYS A 344 13.98 -15.00 9.14
N GLU A 345 13.97 -15.37 10.42
CA GLU A 345 14.71 -14.68 11.48
C GLU A 345 16.22 -14.66 11.21
N GLN A 346 16.79 -15.79 10.78
CA GLN A 346 18.21 -15.87 10.42
C GLN A 346 18.56 -15.04 9.17
N ARG A 347 17.70 -15.08 8.14
CA ARG A 347 17.83 -14.26 6.93
C ARG A 347 17.81 -12.77 7.27
N ALA A 348 16.93 -12.35 8.19
CA ALA A 348 16.85 -10.97 8.64
C ALA A 348 18.13 -10.50 9.34
N VAL A 349 18.69 -11.31 10.24
CA VAL A 349 19.95 -10.98 10.93
C VAL A 349 21.11 -10.86 9.94
N ARG A 350 21.22 -11.78 8.97
CA ARG A 350 22.23 -11.69 7.90
C ARG A 350 22.06 -10.44 7.05
N ALA A 351 20.83 -10.06 6.70
CA ALA A 351 20.56 -8.84 5.94
C ALA A 351 20.97 -7.57 6.70
N LEU A 352 20.73 -7.51 8.02
CA LEU A 352 21.18 -6.38 8.85
C LEU A 352 22.71 -6.28 8.91
N GLU A 353 23.41 -7.41 8.95
CA GLU A 353 24.86 -7.43 8.90
C GLU A 353 25.39 -7.04 7.52
N GLN A 354 24.94 -7.71 6.47
CA GLN A 354 25.53 -7.62 5.12
C GLN A 354 25.07 -6.39 4.34
N MET A 355 23.81 -5.97 4.49
CA MET A 355 23.24 -4.85 3.72
C MET A 355 23.23 -3.55 4.50
N LEU A 356 22.82 -3.59 5.78
CA LEU A 356 22.79 -2.40 6.63
C LEU A 356 24.15 -2.10 7.25
N GLY A 357 25.02 -3.11 7.42
CA GLY A 357 26.37 -2.94 7.98
C GLY A 357 26.41 -2.92 9.50
N ILE A 358 25.44 -3.55 10.17
CA ILE A 358 25.49 -3.68 11.64
C ILE A 358 26.52 -4.74 12.00
N PRO A 359 27.55 -4.44 12.81
CA PRO A 359 28.55 -5.43 13.19
C PRO A 359 27.92 -6.63 13.90
N SER A 360 28.39 -7.84 13.57
CA SER A 360 28.03 -9.08 14.28
C SER A 360 28.09 -8.93 15.80
N SER A 361 29.12 -8.27 16.34
CA SER A 361 29.27 -8.04 17.78
C SER A 361 28.11 -7.25 18.40
N ILE A 362 27.54 -6.28 17.66
CA ILE A 362 26.39 -5.50 18.09
C ILE A 362 25.13 -6.36 18.06
N LEU A 363 24.91 -7.12 16.99
CA LEU A 363 23.77 -8.03 16.87
C LEU A 363 23.80 -9.09 17.98
N HIS A 364 24.95 -9.72 18.24
CA HIS A 364 25.08 -10.72 19.30
C HIS A 364 24.89 -10.15 20.71
N THR A 365 25.44 -8.97 20.98
CA THR A 365 25.42 -8.40 22.35
C THR A 365 24.09 -7.74 22.68
N HIS A 366 23.43 -7.11 21.71
CA HIS A 366 22.29 -6.23 21.95
C HIS A 366 20.95 -6.77 21.45
N LEU A 367 20.89 -7.87 20.71
CA LEU A 367 19.60 -8.43 20.29
C LEU A 367 18.76 -8.86 21.50
N ARG A 368 17.58 -8.24 21.66
CA ARG A 368 16.62 -8.53 22.75
C ARG A 368 15.27 -9.05 22.24
N LEU A 369 14.92 -8.69 21.01
CA LEU A 369 13.75 -9.23 20.33
C LEU A 369 14.15 -9.65 18.92
N LEU A 370 13.80 -10.88 18.56
CA LEU A 370 13.80 -11.38 17.20
C LEU A 370 12.48 -12.11 17.01
N ARG A 371 11.58 -11.55 16.20
CA ARG A 371 10.23 -12.09 16.02
C ARG A 371 9.87 -12.09 14.54
N GLY A 372 10.01 -13.25 13.91
CA GLY A 372 9.50 -13.51 12.58
C GLY A 372 8.02 -13.87 12.57
N ASN A 373 7.30 -13.39 11.55
CA ASN A 373 5.95 -13.82 11.24
C ASN A 373 5.79 -14.00 9.72
N VAL A 374 5.45 -15.23 9.30
CA VAL A 374 5.20 -15.55 7.89
C VAL A 374 3.73 -15.26 7.58
N LEU A 375 3.51 -14.18 6.83
CA LEU A 375 2.22 -13.67 6.43
C LEU A 375 1.84 -14.27 5.07
N ARG A 376 0.89 -15.21 5.08
CA ARG A 376 0.40 -15.89 3.88
C ARG A 376 -0.77 -15.15 3.24
N ASP A 377 -0.72 -15.04 1.92
CA ASP A 377 -1.79 -14.49 1.08
C ASP A 377 -2.34 -13.14 1.57
N THR A 378 -1.46 -12.20 1.95
CA THR A 378 -1.85 -10.99 2.67
C THR A 378 -2.02 -9.74 1.81
N ILE A 379 -1.25 -9.59 0.73
CA ILE A 379 -1.30 -8.38 -0.11
C ILE A 379 -1.77 -8.74 -1.52
N PRO A 380 -3.00 -8.40 -1.93
CA PRO A 380 -3.49 -8.67 -3.28
C PRO A 380 -2.58 -8.10 -4.37
N GLN A 381 -2.35 -8.88 -5.42
CA GLN A 381 -1.50 -8.51 -6.54
C GLN A 381 -2.38 -8.09 -7.72
N TYR A 382 -2.46 -6.79 -7.99
CA TYR A 382 -3.25 -6.26 -9.09
C TYR A 382 -2.57 -6.55 -10.43
N LEU A 383 -2.76 -7.77 -10.95
CA LEU A 383 -2.14 -8.21 -12.20
C LEU A 383 -2.67 -7.43 -13.40
N VAL A 384 -1.90 -7.41 -14.49
CA VAL A 384 -2.35 -6.85 -15.78
C VAL A 384 -3.78 -7.30 -16.10
N GLY A 385 -4.60 -6.32 -16.46
CA GLY A 385 -6.03 -6.48 -16.72
C GLY A 385 -6.94 -6.38 -15.49
N HIS A 386 -6.40 -6.12 -14.30
CA HIS A 386 -7.20 -5.90 -13.09
C HIS A 386 -8.31 -4.85 -13.27
N PRO A 387 -8.09 -3.69 -13.92
CA PRO A 387 -9.15 -2.70 -14.13
C PRO A 387 -10.34 -3.25 -14.93
N PHE A 388 -10.10 -4.08 -15.95
CA PHE A 388 -11.18 -4.69 -16.75
C PHE A 388 -12.00 -5.67 -15.91
N ARG A 389 -11.32 -6.48 -15.10
CA ARG A 389 -11.97 -7.42 -14.17
C ARG A 389 -12.83 -6.69 -13.13
N MET A 390 -12.34 -5.57 -12.58
CA MET A 390 -13.09 -4.75 -11.64
C MET A 390 -14.30 -4.09 -12.29
N ARG A 391 -14.18 -3.64 -13.54
CA ARG A 391 -15.31 -3.13 -14.32
C ARG A 391 -16.37 -4.20 -14.58
N GLU A 392 -15.98 -5.41 -14.94
CA GLU A 392 -16.93 -6.53 -15.12
C GLU A 392 -17.66 -6.87 -13.83
N LEU A 393 -16.93 -6.92 -12.71
CA LEU A 393 -17.50 -7.13 -11.38
C LEU A 393 -18.47 -6.00 -11.00
N TYR A 394 -18.07 -4.74 -11.20
CA TYR A 394 -18.91 -3.57 -10.97
C TYR A 394 -20.20 -3.64 -11.80
N ASN A 395 -20.09 -3.87 -13.11
CA ASN A 395 -21.26 -4.00 -14.00
C ASN A 395 -22.18 -5.15 -13.56
N THR A 396 -21.62 -6.25 -13.04
CA THR A 396 -22.41 -7.36 -12.50
C THR A 396 -23.20 -6.92 -11.26
N LEU A 397 -22.57 -6.20 -10.33
CA LEU A 397 -23.23 -5.69 -9.13
C LEU A 397 -24.38 -4.72 -9.47
N LEU A 398 -24.27 -3.95 -10.56
CA LEU A 398 -25.32 -3.02 -10.96
C LEU A 398 -26.50 -3.68 -11.67
N ASN A 399 -26.22 -4.65 -12.52
CA ASN A 399 -27.23 -5.16 -13.46
C ASN A 399 -27.94 -6.42 -12.96
N ASP A 400 -27.35 -7.14 -12.01
CA ASP A 400 -27.97 -8.33 -11.44
C ASP A 400 -28.81 -7.98 -10.21
N ALA A 401 -30.12 -8.27 -10.28
CA ALA A 401 -31.09 -8.00 -9.21
C ALA A 401 -30.76 -8.67 -7.88
N ARG A 402 -29.93 -9.73 -7.87
CA ARG A 402 -29.48 -10.38 -6.63
C ARG A 402 -28.53 -9.50 -5.81
N TRP A 403 -27.73 -8.67 -6.49
CA TRP A 403 -26.65 -7.89 -5.87
C TRP A 403 -26.95 -6.40 -5.86
N ARG A 404 -27.67 -5.92 -6.87
CA ARG A 404 -28.00 -4.51 -7.07
C ARG A 404 -28.60 -3.94 -5.80
N ASP A 405 -28.02 -2.84 -5.33
CA ASP A 405 -28.49 -2.09 -4.17
C ASP A 405 -28.47 -2.89 -2.86
N ARG A 406 -27.81 -4.06 -2.83
CA ARG A 406 -27.80 -4.98 -1.67
C ARG A 406 -26.43 -5.52 -1.32
N LEU A 407 -25.47 -5.54 -2.23
CA LEU A 407 -24.10 -5.98 -1.98
C LEU A 407 -23.11 -4.83 -2.18
N THR A 408 -22.28 -4.62 -1.15
CA THR A 408 -21.17 -3.66 -1.17
C THR A 408 -19.88 -4.42 -0.91
N LEU A 409 -18.87 -4.23 -1.78
CA LEU A 409 -17.56 -4.86 -1.65
C LEU A 409 -16.54 -3.84 -1.13
N LEU A 410 -15.84 -4.21 -0.05
CA LEU A 410 -14.83 -3.37 0.59
C LEU A 410 -13.54 -4.15 0.86
N GLY A 411 -12.44 -3.41 1.04
CA GLY A 411 -11.15 -3.97 1.40
C GLY A 411 -10.12 -3.89 0.28
N ILE A 412 -8.94 -4.46 0.56
CA ILE A 412 -7.72 -4.25 -0.22
C ILE A 412 -7.70 -4.98 -1.58
N SER A 413 -8.71 -5.76 -1.93
CA SER A 413 -8.71 -6.57 -3.16
C SER A 413 -9.06 -5.79 -4.42
N TYR A 414 -9.56 -4.55 -4.29
CA TYR A 414 -10.27 -3.87 -5.38
C TYR A 414 -9.63 -2.56 -5.86
N ALA A 415 -9.29 -1.64 -4.95
CA ALA A 415 -9.10 -0.23 -5.31
C ALA A 415 -7.96 0.48 -4.55
N GLY A 416 -7.11 -0.28 -3.88
CA GLY A 416 -6.00 0.23 -3.08
C GLY A 416 -5.68 -0.71 -1.91
N VAL A 417 -4.39 -0.89 -1.63
CA VAL A 417 -3.91 -1.78 -0.56
C VAL A 417 -3.59 -1.03 0.74
N GLY A 418 -3.62 0.30 0.71
CA GLY A 418 -3.29 1.13 1.87
C GLY A 418 -4.46 1.23 2.87
N ILE A 419 -4.11 1.50 4.13
CA ILE A 419 -5.10 1.80 5.18
C ILE A 419 -5.94 3.02 4.80
N ASN A 420 -5.31 4.05 4.24
CA ASN A 420 -6.01 5.26 3.79
C ASN A 420 -7.03 4.96 2.69
N ASP A 421 -6.69 4.08 1.75
CA ASP A 421 -7.59 3.65 0.68
C ASP A 421 -8.79 2.91 1.27
N CYS A 422 -8.54 1.94 2.17
CA CYS A 422 -9.59 1.17 2.84
C CYS A 422 -10.57 2.07 3.60
N VAL A 423 -10.04 3.00 4.41
CA VAL A 423 -10.88 3.94 5.17
C VAL A 423 -11.65 4.83 4.21
N SER A 424 -10.99 5.37 3.18
CA SER A 424 -11.64 6.27 2.25
C SER A 424 -12.75 5.59 1.46
N THR A 425 -12.53 4.38 0.95
CA THR A 425 -13.54 3.61 0.21
C THR A 425 -14.69 3.17 1.12
N ALA A 426 -14.39 2.78 2.36
CA ALA A 426 -15.44 2.43 3.33
C ALA A 426 -16.33 3.63 3.67
N MET A 427 -15.75 4.83 3.82
CA MET A 427 -16.50 6.07 4.05
C MET A 427 -17.36 6.44 2.85
N ASP A 428 -16.82 6.40 1.64
CA ASP A 428 -17.59 6.68 0.42
C ASP A 428 -18.77 5.70 0.26
N ALA A 429 -18.52 4.41 0.49
CA ALA A 429 -19.56 3.39 0.41
C ALA A 429 -20.63 3.58 1.50
N SER A 430 -20.24 3.99 2.70
CA SER A 430 -21.19 4.26 3.78
C SER A 430 -22.08 5.46 3.47
N ASP A 431 -21.51 6.56 2.97
CA ASP A 431 -22.26 7.74 2.52
C ASP A 431 -23.25 7.37 1.40
N ALA A 432 -22.80 6.59 0.41
CA ALA A 432 -23.64 6.08 -0.68
C ALA A 432 -24.81 5.20 -0.19
N ILE A 433 -24.57 4.31 0.78
CA ILE A 433 -25.62 3.48 1.39
C ILE A 433 -26.62 4.38 2.11
N ILE A 434 -26.17 5.35 2.91
CA ILE A 434 -27.05 6.26 3.66
C ILE A 434 -27.94 7.06 2.70
N GLU A 435 -27.38 7.65 1.64
CA GLU A 435 -28.15 8.39 0.64
C GLU A 435 -29.21 7.52 -0.04
N GLN A 436 -28.87 6.27 -0.33
CA GLN A 436 -29.78 5.30 -0.91
C GLN A 436 -30.94 4.92 0.02
N GLU A 437 -30.64 4.58 1.28
CA GLU A 437 -31.66 4.17 2.26
C GLU A 437 -32.59 5.35 2.65
N LEU A 438 -32.08 6.58 2.67
CA LEU A 438 -32.87 7.78 2.94
C LEU A 438 -33.66 8.31 1.72
N GLY A 439 -33.53 7.67 0.56
CA GLY A 439 -34.28 8.04 -0.64
C GLY A 439 -33.79 9.32 -1.34
N TYR A 440 -32.62 9.84 -1.00
CA TYR A 440 -32.01 11.00 -1.67
C TYR A 440 -31.42 10.60 -3.03
N ARG A 441 -32.26 10.36 -4.04
CA ARG A 441 -31.79 10.27 -5.44
C ARG A 441 -31.52 11.69 -5.97
N SER A 442 -30.45 12.32 -5.51
CA SER A 442 -30.03 13.58 -6.12
C SER A 442 -29.58 13.31 -7.57
N GLY A 443 -30.11 14.05 -8.55
CA GLY A 443 -29.85 13.88 -9.98
C GLY A 443 -28.42 14.18 -10.45
N LYS A 444 -27.42 14.13 -9.55
CA LYS A 444 -26.00 14.24 -9.85
C LYS A 444 -25.33 12.96 -9.35
N LEU A 445 -24.94 12.08 -10.28
CA LEU A 445 -24.04 10.92 -10.08
C LEU A 445 -24.16 10.34 -8.66
N SER A 446 -25.29 9.69 -8.34
CA SER A 446 -25.38 8.88 -7.13
C SER A 446 -24.20 7.90 -7.18
N SER A 447 -23.24 8.05 -6.27
CA SER A 447 -22.20 7.03 -6.09
C SER A 447 -22.93 5.72 -5.79
N GLU A 448 -22.91 4.77 -6.70
CA GLU A 448 -23.58 3.50 -6.48
C GLU A 448 -22.90 2.79 -5.31
N ALA A 449 -23.70 2.25 -4.39
CA ALA A 449 -23.25 1.62 -3.15
C ALA A 449 -22.53 0.27 -3.34
N THR A 450 -21.85 0.07 -4.47
CA THR A 450 -21.10 -1.16 -4.79
C THR A 450 -19.78 -1.25 -4.01
N GLY A 451 -19.23 -0.12 -3.58
CA GLY A 451 -17.90 -0.04 -2.95
C GLY A 451 -16.72 -0.16 -3.92
N LEU A 452 -16.99 -0.34 -5.23
CA LEU A 452 -15.96 -0.37 -6.27
C LEU A 452 -15.86 1.02 -6.94
N PRO A 453 -14.64 1.50 -7.25
CA PRO A 453 -14.46 2.82 -7.85
C PRO A 453 -14.96 2.85 -9.30
N LEU A 454 -15.76 3.87 -9.60
CA LEU A 454 -16.21 4.18 -10.96
C LEU A 454 -15.05 4.42 -11.94
N ALA A 455 -13.88 4.85 -11.42
CA ALA A 455 -12.69 5.27 -12.17
C ALA A 455 -11.79 4.11 -12.67
N LEU A 456 -12.22 2.86 -12.55
CA LEU A 456 -11.63 1.73 -13.28
C LEU A 456 -12.31 1.50 -14.66
N SER A 457 -13.12 2.48 -15.10
CA SER A 457 -13.84 2.52 -16.39
C SER A 457 -12.94 2.84 -17.58
#